data_AF-A0A535HKU4-F1
#
_entry.id   AF-A0A535HKU4-F1
#
_cell.length_a   1.000
_cell.length_b   1.000
_cell.length_c   1.000
_cell.angle_alpha   90.00
_cell.angle_beta   90.00
_cell.angle_gamma   90.00
#
_symmetry.space_group_name_H-M   'P 1'
#
loop_
_entity.id
_entity.type
_entity.pdbx_description
1 polymer ?
#
loop_
_entity_poly.entity_id
_entity_poly.type
_entity_poly.pdbx_seq_one_letter_code
_entity_poly.pdbx_strand_id
1 'polypeptide(L)'
;MRLVLGIALAIAALVVAFVWLRAGSPSDGVRLVPADYNFLADGISISLSEARPGELREGDRLVALDGVSVEQWARALFEPAAARPAWSFGQTATYTVVRDGQRLDVPVTLRPYSFGPWLAGYWGTLALALGYELVAGFVFLRRAHDPAARVMFLASSCLAGATIPWSMGLQLSDLTGALGFWLYAAIRWHSWPACISRCCSRARCWRSRGAPGSRRLSISSVSPQSSPPLAWRVRARTAPCAGSACGTRGRT
;
A
#
# COMPACT_ATOMS: atom_id res chain seq x y z
N MET A 1 -12.97 22.12 4.18
CA MET A 1 -13.95 21.02 4.31
C MET A 1 -14.19 20.33 2.97
N ARG A 2 -14.68 21.05 1.95
CA ARG A 2 -14.96 20.50 0.61
C ARG A 2 -13.82 19.68 -0.02
N LEU A 3 -12.58 20.17 0.08
CA LEU A 3 -11.42 19.46 -0.46
C LEU A 3 -11.17 18.09 0.21
N VAL A 4 -11.26 18.00 1.54
CA VAL A 4 -11.00 16.76 2.28
C VAL A 4 -12.05 15.71 1.94
N LEU A 5 -13.32 16.12 1.96
CA LEU A 5 -14.43 15.25 1.58
C LEU A 5 -14.30 14.80 0.12
N GLY A 6 -13.98 15.71 -0.80
CA GLY A 6 -13.78 15.38 -2.20
C GLY A 6 -12.65 14.34 -2.42
N ILE A 7 -11.53 14.46 -1.70
CA ILE A 7 -10.45 13.48 -1.76
C ILE A 7 -10.89 12.12 -1.19
N ALA A 8 -11.54 12.10 -0.03
CA ALA A 8 -12.05 10.87 0.57
C ALA A 8 -13.03 10.14 -0.36
N LEU A 9 -13.96 10.89 -0.97
CA LEU A 9 -14.90 10.35 -1.96
C LEU A 9 -14.20 9.83 -3.22
N ALA A 10 -13.17 10.53 -3.71
CA ALA A 10 -12.39 10.06 -4.85
C ALA A 10 -11.66 8.74 -4.52
N ILE A 11 -11.09 8.60 -3.32
CA ILE A 11 -10.46 7.34 -2.87
C ILE A 11 -11.51 6.24 -2.81
N ALA A 12 -12.66 6.49 -2.20
CA ALA A 12 -13.75 5.51 -2.13
C ALA A 12 -14.23 5.09 -3.54
N ALA A 13 -14.37 6.03 -4.46
CA ALA A 13 -14.77 5.75 -5.85
C ALA A 13 -13.73 4.87 -6.58
N LEU A 14 -12.43 5.14 -6.40
CA LEU A 14 -11.37 4.30 -6.98
C LEU A 14 -11.40 2.87 -6.43
N VAL A 15 -11.64 2.71 -5.12
CA VAL A 15 -11.79 1.40 -4.49
C VAL A 15 -12.99 0.65 -5.05
N VAL A 16 -14.15 1.31 -5.15
CA VAL A 16 -15.36 0.71 -5.73
C VAL A 16 -15.11 0.31 -7.18
N ALA A 17 -14.49 1.17 -7.98
CA ALA A 17 -14.11 0.87 -9.35
C ALA A 17 -13.17 -0.35 -9.43
N PHE A 18 -12.23 -0.49 -8.49
CA PHE A 18 -11.30 -1.62 -8.45
C PHE A 18 -12.01 -2.93 -8.11
N VAL A 19 -12.88 -2.92 -7.10
CA VAL A 19 -13.70 -4.08 -6.73
C VAL A 19 -14.63 -4.47 -7.88
N TRP A 20 -15.26 -3.50 -8.54
CA TRP A 20 -16.12 -3.72 -9.69
C TRP A 20 -15.36 -4.34 -10.86
N LEU A 21 -14.21 -3.77 -11.20
CA LEU A 21 -13.32 -4.32 -12.23
C LEU A 21 -12.96 -5.77 -11.92
N ARG A 22 -12.68 -6.09 -10.65
CA ARG A 22 -12.36 -7.44 -10.20
C ARG A 22 -13.53 -8.41 -10.30
N ALA A 23 -14.74 -7.95 -9.99
CA ALA A 23 -15.94 -8.76 -10.12
C ALA A 23 -16.30 -9.05 -11.57
N GLY A 24 -16.04 -8.11 -12.48
CA GLY A 24 -16.34 -8.26 -13.90
C GLY A 24 -15.23 -8.91 -14.74
N SER A 25 -14.03 -9.11 -14.20
CA SER A 25 -12.89 -9.62 -14.97
C SER A 25 -12.60 -11.10 -14.70
N PRO A 26 -12.16 -11.85 -15.72
CA PRO A 26 -11.63 -13.19 -15.51
C PRO A 26 -10.38 -13.14 -14.62
N SER A 27 -10.30 -14.13 -13.73
CA SER A 27 -9.23 -14.29 -12.76
C SER A 27 -8.50 -15.60 -13.01
N ASP A 28 -7.18 -15.55 -12.90
CA ASP A 28 -6.26 -16.68 -13.02
C ASP A 28 -5.91 -17.31 -11.65
N GLY A 29 -6.38 -16.71 -10.54
CA GLY A 29 -6.07 -17.16 -9.17
C GLY A 29 -4.64 -16.87 -8.72
N VAL A 30 -3.81 -16.26 -9.59
CA VAL A 30 -2.41 -15.92 -9.32
C VAL A 30 -2.34 -14.57 -8.64
N ARG A 31 -1.60 -14.49 -7.53
CA ARG A 31 -1.37 -13.23 -6.82
C ARG A 31 0.09 -12.86 -6.83
N LEU A 32 0.35 -11.59 -7.12
CA LEU A 32 1.64 -10.98 -6.95
C LEU A 32 1.71 -10.36 -5.56
N VAL A 33 2.42 -11.02 -4.65
CA VAL A 33 2.54 -10.55 -3.26
C VAL A 33 3.44 -9.31 -3.20
N PRO A 34 2.97 -8.21 -2.56
CA PRO A 34 3.70 -6.96 -2.60
C PRO A 34 5.07 -6.92 -1.92
N ALA A 35 5.32 -7.84 -0.98
CA ALA A 35 6.58 -7.90 -0.26
C ALA A 35 7.72 -8.45 -1.12
N ASP A 36 7.39 -9.21 -2.17
CA ASP A 36 8.32 -9.94 -3.02
C ASP A 36 8.23 -9.49 -4.48
N TYR A 37 8.06 -8.18 -4.75
CA TYR A 37 8.25 -7.62 -6.10
C TYR A 37 9.73 -7.66 -6.53
N ASN A 38 10.32 -8.84 -6.44
CA ASN A 38 11.52 -9.20 -7.14
C ASN A 38 11.09 -9.39 -8.59
N PHE A 39 10.84 -8.27 -9.29
CA PHE A 39 10.99 -8.23 -10.75
C PHE A 39 12.47 -8.49 -11.02
N LEU A 40 12.87 -9.75 -10.88
CA LEU A 40 14.16 -10.22 -11.32
C LEU A 40 14.13 -10.12 -12.84
N ALA A 41 15.28 -9.84 -13.45
CA ALA A 41 15.41 -9.88 -14.91
C ALA A 41 14.89 -11.20 -15.51
N ASP A 42 14.86 -12.26 -14.69
CA ASP A 42 14.48 -13.62 -15.07
C ASP A 42 13.02 -14.00 -14.76
N GLY A 43 12.15 -13.07 -14.30
CA GLY A 43 10.70 -13.32 -14.13
C GLY A 43 10.12 -12.93 -12.76
N ILE A 44 8.86 -13.31 -12.53
CA ILE A 44 8.10 -12.98 -11.31
C ILE A 44 7.77 -14.26 -10.51
N SER A 45 8.04 -14.26 -9.21
CA SER A 45 7.63 -15.35 -8.31
C SER A 45 6.11 -15.37 -8.11
N ILE A 46 5.51 -16.54 -8.28
CA ILE A 46 4.08 -16.74 -8.11
C ILE A 46 3.76 -17.08 -6.64
N SER A 47 2.79 -16.37 -6.07
CA SER A 47 2.07 -16.81 -4.88
C SER A 47 0.64 -17.15 -5.28
N LEU A 48 0.15 -18.29 -4.83
CA LEU A 48 -1.19 -18.75 -5.18
C LEU A 48 -2.18 -18.34 -4.10
N SER A 49 -3.36 -17.91 -4.52
CA SER A 49 -4.47 -17.76 -3.56
C SER A 49 -5.07 -19.11 -3.18
N GLU A 50 -5.06 -20.06 -4.11
CA GLU A 50 -5.58 -21.42 -3.97
C GLU A 50 -4.65 -22.37 -4.76
N ALA A 51 -4.02 -23.32 -4.08
CA ALA A 51 -3.25 -24.36 -4.75
C ALA A 51 -4.19 -25.37 -5.41
N ARG A 52 -3.92 -25.73 -6.67
CA ARG A 52 -4.69 -26.77 -7.38
C ARG A 52 -3.78 -27.82 -8.01
N PRO A 53 -4.16 -29.11 -7.94
CA PRO A 53 -3.41 -30.17 -8.58
C PRO A 53 -3.34 -29.95 -10.10
N GLY A 54 -2.13 -30.01 -10.66
CA GLY A 54 -1.91 -29.90 -12.11
C GLY A 54 -1.81 -28.46 -12.65
N GLU A 55 -2.06 -27.44 -11.82
CA GLU A 55 -1.92 -26.03 -12.22
C GLU A 55 -0.55 -25.48 -11.76
N LEU A 56 -0.46 -24.14 -11.64
CA LEU A 56 0.68 -23.42 -11.09
C LEU A 56 0.94 -23.85 -9.64
N ARG A 57 2.20 -23.74 -9.20
CA ARG A 57 2.65 -24.06 -7.83
C ARG A 57 3.30 -22.85 -7.18
N GLU A 58 3.21 -22.77 -5.86
CA GLU A 58 3.99 -21.77 -5.11
C GLU A 58 5.48 -21.99 -5.38
N GLY A 59 6.21 -20.90 -5.58
CA GLY A 59 7.64 -20.93 -5.94
C GLY A 59 7.91 -21.06 -7.45
N ASP A 60 6.88 -21.33 -8.27
CA ASP A 60 7.03 -21.20 -9.72
C ASP A 60 7.44 -19.77 -10.08
N ARG A 61 8.38 -19.63 -11.02
CA ARG A 61 8.75 -18.34 -11.58
C ARG A 61 8.11 -18.15 -12.93
N LEU A 62 7.18 -17.22 -13.04
CA LEU A 62 6.55 -16.87 -14.29
C LEU A 62 7.49 -16.07 -15.19
N VAL A 63 7.64 -16.51 -16.44
CA VAL A 63 8.50 -15.84 -17.44
C VAL A 63 7.73 -15.35 -18.66
N ALA A 64 6.66 -16.05 -19.05
CA ALA A 64 5.81 -15.64 -20.16
C ALA A 64 4.35 -16.08 -19.97
N LEU A 65 3.48 -15.43 -20.73
CA LEU A 65 2.05 -15.67 -20.76
C LEU A 65 1.60 -15.61 -22.23
N ASP A 66 0.99 -16.69 -22.71
CA ASP A 66 0.59 -16.86 -24.11
C ASP A 66 1.76 -16.57 -25.08
N GLY A 67 2.96 -17.00 -24.70
CA GLY A 67 4.20 -16.79 -25.47
C GLY A 67 4.82 -15.39 -25.36
N VAL A 68 4.12 -14.42 -24.77
CA VAL A 68 4.61 -13.05 -24.57
C VAL A 68 5.29 -12.95 -23.20
N SER A 69 6.51 -12.40 -23.16
CA SER A 69 7.25 -12.33 -21.90
C SER A 69 6.60 -11.35 -20.91
N VAL A 70 6.77 -11.61 -19.62
CA VAL A 70 6.27 -10.71 -18.56
C VAL A 70 6.87 -9.31 -18.69
N GLU A 71 8.14 -9.21 -19.10
CA GLU A 71 8.80 -7.93 -19.35
C GLU A 71 8.16 -7.17 -20.53
N GLN A 72 7.79 -7.85 -21.61
CA GLN A 72 7.06 -7.26 -22.73
C GLN A 72 5.69 -6.75 -22.27
N TRP A 73 4.97 -7.51 -21.44
CA TRP A 73 3.71 -7.05 -20.84
C TRP A 73 3.90 -5.81 -19.96
N ALA A 74 4.97 -5.77 -19.17
CA ALA A 74 5.29 -4.61 -18.35
C ALA A 74 5.60 -3.36 -19.19
N ARG A 75 6.34 -3.51 -20.30
CA ARG A 75 6.55 -2.41 -21.26
C ARG A 75 5.25 -1.95 -21.91
N ALA A 76 4.42 -2.90 -22.34
CA ALA A 76 3.14 -2.62 -22.96
C ALA A 76 2.22 -1.77 -22.07
N LEU A 77 2.32 -1.83 -20.73
CA LEU A 77 1.56 -0.99 -19.79
C LEU A 77 1.61 0.52 -20.10
N PHE A 78 2.71 0.96 -20.72
CA PHE A 78 2.95 2.36 -21.08
C PHE A 78 2.65 2.66 -22.55
N GLU A 79 2.17 1.66 -23.30
CA GLU A 79 1.83 1.74 -24.72
C GLU A 79 0.32 1.62 -24.89
N PRO A 80 -0.43 2.74 -25.04
CA PRO A 80 -1.89 2.71 -25.15
C PRO A 80 -2.41 1.89 -26.34
N ALA A 81 -1.60 1.78 -27.40
CA ALA A 81 -1.95 1.07 -28.63
C ALA A 81 -1.49 -0.41 -28.64
N ALA A 82 -0.83 -0.88 -27.57
CA ALA A 82 -0.41 -2.29 -27.50
C ALA A 82 -1.64 -3.21 -27.59
N ALA A 83 -1.50 -4.31 -28.33
CA ALA A 83 -2.55 -5.32 -28.40
C ALA A 83 -2.73 -5.98 -27.02
N ARG A 84 -3.99 -6.13 -26.60
CA ARG A 84 -4.37 -6.65 -25.28
C ARG A 84 -5.25 -7.88 -25.48
N PRO A 85 -5.02 -8.98 -24.75
CA PRO A 85 -5.82 -10.17 -24.92
C PRO A 85 -7.24 -9.92 -24.39
N ALA A 86 -8.24 -10.27 -25.19
CA ALA A 86 -9.65 -10.20 -24.81
C ALA A 86 -10.05 -11.50 -24.10
N TRP A 87 -9.66 -11.62 -22.82
CA TRP A 87 -9.93 -12.83 -22.04
C TRP A 87 -11.40 -13.00 -21.70
N SER A 88 -11.85 -14.25 -21.71
CA SER A 88 -13.21 -14.66 -21.34
C SER A 88 -13.22 -15.68 -20.21
N PHE A 89 -14.32 -15.76 -19.47
CA PHE A 89 -14.49 -16.78 -18.43
C PHE A 89 -14.47 -18.18 -19.06
N GLY A 90 -13.74 -19.11 -18.44
CA GLY A 90 -13.56 -20.47 -18.95
C GLY A 90 -12.48 -20.62 -20.03
N GLN A 91 -11.91 -19.51 -20.54
CA GLN A 91 -10.77 -19.58 -21.45
C GLN A 91 -9.54 -20.11 -20.73
N THR A 92 -8.73 -20.89 -21.43
CA THR A 92 -7.42 -21.34 -20.95
C THR A 92 -6.33 -20.44 -21.52
N ALA A 93 -5.50 -19.88 -20.64
CA ALA A 93 -4.29 -19.15 -21.00
C ALA A 93 -3.07 -20.01 -20.65
N THR A 94 -2.00 -19.92 -21.45
CA THR A 94 -0.79 -20.73 -21.29
C THR A 94 0.27 -19.94 -20.53
N TYR A 95 0.59 -20.39 -19.33
CA TYR A 95 1.59 -19.77 -18.47
C TYR A 95 2.90 -20.50 -18.63
N THR A 96 3.93 -19.81 -19.11
CA THR A 96 5.28 -20.35 -19.13
C THR A 96 5.97 -20.02 -17.82
N VAL A 97 6.29 -21.04 -17.04
CA VAL A 97 7.00 -20.93 -15.76
C VAL A 97 8.34 -21.63 -15.79
N VAL A 98 9.23 -21.26 -14.87
CA VAL A 98 10.43 -22.01 -14.52
C VAL A 98 10.19 -22.66 -13.17
N ARG A 99 10.18 -23.99 -13.15
CA ARG A 99 10.01 -24.84 -11.98
C ARG A 99 11.21 -25.76 -11.87
N ASP A 100 11.92 -25.74 -10.75
CA ASP A 100 13.14 -26.53 -10.54
C ASP A 100 14.19 -26.33 -11.65
N GLY A 101 14.28 -25.11 -12.19
CA GLY A 101 15.19 -24.75 -13.29
C GLY A 101 14.71 -25.17 -14.69
N GLN A 102 13.57 -25.87 -14.81
CA GLN A 102 13.01 -26.28 -16.09
C GLN A 102 11.87 -25.36 -16.52
N ARG A 103 11.84 -25.01 -17.82
CA ARG A 103 10.76 -24.21 -18.41
C ARG A 103 9.58 -25.12 -18.75
N LEU A 104 8.41 -24.81 -18.21
CA LEU A 104 7.17 -25.58 -18.36
C LEU A 104 6.05 -24.66 -18.83
N ASP A 105 5.22 -25.14 -19.75
CA ASP A 105 3.99 -24.48 -20.14
C ASP A 105 2.82 -25.11 -19.39
N VAL A 106 2.14 -24.30 -18.59
CA VAL A 106 1.05 -24.71 -17.70
C VAL A 106 -0.24 -24.07 -18.18
N PRO A 107 -1.24 -24.85 -18.61
CA PRO A 107 -2.54 -24.32 -18.97
C PRO A 107 -3.30 -23.90 -17.70
N VAL A 108 -3.79 -22.66 -17.67
CA VAL A 108 -4.57 -22.11 -16.56
C VAL A 108 -5.93 -21.66 -17.09
N THR A 109 -7.00 -22.25 -16.56
CA THR A 109 -8.37 -21.87 -16.92
C THR A 109 -8.83 -20.68 -16.09
N LEU A 110 -9.21 -19.61 -16.78
CA LEU A 110 -9.69 -18.37 -16.20
C LEU A 110 -11.10 -18.53 -15.63
N ARG A 111 -11.34 -18.01 -14.43
CA ARG A 111 -12.59 -18.18 -13.68
C ARG A 111 -13.03 -16.87 -13.02
N PRO A 112 -14.27 -16.77 -12.51
CA PRO A 112 -14.65 -15.66 -11.65
C PRO A 112 -13.76 -15.57 -10.41
N TYR A 113 -13.48 -14.34 -9.94
CA TYR A 113 -12.74 -14.12 -8.71
C TYR A 113 -13.48 -14.71 -7.50
N SER A 114 -12.80 -15.50 -6.66
CA SER A 114 -13.40 -16.15 -5.49
C SER A 114 -13.52 -15.18 -4.29
N PHE A 115 -14.53 -14.30 -4.32
CA PHE A 115 -14.77 -13.34 -3.24
C PHE A 115 -15.08 -13.99 -1.90
N GLY A 116 -15.70 -15.18 -1.87
CA GLY A 116 -16.10 -15.85 -0.63
C GLY A 116 -14.90 -16.19 0.26
N PRO A 117 -13.95 -17.04 -0.21
CA PRO A 117 -12.72 -17.35 0.52
C PRO A 117 -11.89 -16.11 0.87
N TRP A 118 -11.79 -15.15 -0.05
CA TRP A 118 -11.10 -13.88 0.20
C TRP A 118 -11.76 -13.10 1.37
N LEU A 119 -13.08 -12.91 1.32
CA LEU A 119 -13.81 -12.18 2.35
C LEU A 119 -13.67 -12.89 3.70
N ALA A 120 -13.77 -14.23 3.73
CA ALA A 120 -13.57 -15.01 4.95
C ALA A 120 -12.14 -14.88 5.50
N GLY A 121 -11.12 -14.82 4.65
CA GLY A 121 -9.73 -14.65 5.07
C GLY A 121 -9.41 -13.24 5.60
N TYR A 122 -10.09 -12.21 5.10
CA TYR A 122 -9.80 -10.80 5.41
C TYR A 122 -10.91 -10.06 6.17
N TRP A 123 -11.97 -10.75 6.62
CA TRP A 123 -13.15 -10.10 7.22
C TRP A 123 -12.77 -9.21 8.41
N GLY A 124 -11.86 -9.67 9.27
CA GLY A 124 -11.44 -8.95 10.47
C GLY A 124 -10.73 -7.63 10.13
N THR A 125 -9.85 -7.66 9.12
CA THR A 125 -9.15 -6.46 8.64
C THR A 125 -10.12 -5.49 7.98
N LEU A 126 -11.08 -5.99 7.20
CA LEU A 126 -12.10 -5.17 6.55
C LEU A 126 -13.04 -4.52 7.56
N ALA A 127 -13.49 -5.28 8.57
CA ALA A 127 -14.33 -4.78 9.66
C ALA A 127 -13.59 -3.71 10.48
N LEU A 128 -12.31 -3.93 10.78
CA LEU A 128 -11.47 -2.95 11.46
C LEU A 128 -11.30 -1.66 10.65
N ALA A 129 -10.98 -1.78 9.35
CA ALA A 129 -10.82 -0.63 8.46
C ALA A 129 -12.12 0.17 8.35
N LEU A 130 -13.26 -0.51 8.20
CA LEU A 130 -14.58 0.11 8.17
C LEU A 130 -14.92 0.80 9.49
N GLY A 131 -14.70 0.13 10.63
CA GLY A 131 -14.94 0.72 11.95
C GLY A 131 -14.10 1.97 12.19
N TYR A 132 -12.82 1.93 11.79
CA TYR A 132 -11.93 3.08 11.88
C TYR A 132 -12.41 4.26 11.00
N GLU A 133 -12.82 3.97 9.76
CA GLU A 133 -13.38 4.97 8.84
C GLU A 133 -14.68 5.58 9.38
N LEU A 134 -15.58 4.78 9.94
CA LEU A 134 -16.83 5.25 10.53
C LEU A 134 -16.60 6.17 11.73
N VAL A 135 -15.68 5.82 12.64
CA VAL A 135 -15.32 6.66 13.79
C VAL A 135 -14.70 7.97 13.33
N ALA A 136 -13.74 7.90 12.39
CA ALA A 136 -13.09 9.10 11.86
C ALA A 136 -14.08 9.99 11.10
N GLY A 137 -14.98 9.40 10.31
CA GLY A 137 -16.07 10.09 9.63
C GLY A 137 -17.04 10.75 10.61
N PHE A 138 -17.45 10.06 11.67
CA PHE A 138 -18.29 10.64 12.73
C PHE A 138 -17.62 11.85 13.41
N VAL A 139 -16.34 11.72 13.79
CA VAL A 139 -15.57 12.81 14.39
C VAL A 139 -15.44 13.98 13.41
N PHE A 140 -15.19 13.71 12.14
CA PHE A 140 -15.14 14.74 11.09
C PHE A 140 -16.47 15.47 10.93
N LEU A 141 -17.60 14.75 10.91
CA LEU A 141 -18.93 15.36 10.80
C LEU A 141 -19.26 16.22 12.04
N ARG A 142 -18.89 15.77 13.23
CA ARG A 142 -19.11 16.53 14.48
C ARG A 142 -18.13 17.68 14.70
N ARG A 143 -16.92 17.59 14.14
CA ARG A 143 -15.82 18.55 14.38
C ARG A 143 -15.15 18.98 13.08
N ALA A 144 -15.93 19.26 12.03
CA ALA A 144 -15.41 19.57 10.70
C ALA A 144 -14.51 20.82 10.64
N HIS A 145 -14.60 21.71 11.63
CA HIS A 145 -13.73 22.89 11.76
C HIS A 145 -12.33 22.56 12.32
N ASP A 146 -12.20 21.48 13.08
CA ASP A 146 -10.95 21.07 13.72
C ASP A 146 -9.98 20.47 12.68
N PRO A 147 -8.76 21.01 12.51
CA PRO A 147 -7.78 20.44 11.59
C PRO A 147 -7.37 19.01 11.95
N ALA A 148 -7.40 18.60 13.22
CA ALA A 148 -7.06 17.24 13.62
C ALA A 148 -8.09 16.22 13.11
N ALA A 149 -9.39 16.53 13.24
CA ALA A 149 -10.46 15.69 12.73
C ALA A 149 -10.37 15.48 11.20
N ARG A 150 -9.99 16.52 10.46
CA ARG A 150 -9.77 16.45 9.01
C ARG A 150 -8.61 15.53 8.62
N VAL A 151 -7.51 15.60 9.37
CA VAL A 151 -6.32 14.76 9.12
C VAL A 151 -6.62 13.31 9.49
N MET A 152 -7.31 13.06 10.61
CA MET A 152 -7.71 11.73 11.03
C MET A 152 -8.61 11.06 9.98
N PHE A 153 -9.63 11.77 9.49
CA PHE A 153 -10.52 11.25 8.45
C PHE A 153 -9.79 11.00 7.13
N LEU A 154 -8.92 11.91 6.69
CA LEU A 154 -8.14 11.67 5.47
C LEU A 154 -7.20 10.46 5.64
N ALA A 155 -6.58 10.31 6.81
CA ALA A 155 -5.70 9.18 7.11
C ALA A 155 -6.46 7.85 7.16
N SER A 156 -7.67 7.83 7.72
CA SER A 156 -8.52 6.64 7.72
C SER A 156 -8.95 6.27 6.30
N SER A 157 -9.33 7.25 5.46
CA SER A 157 -9.72 6.97 4.07
C SER A 157 -8.53 6.46 3.25
N CYS A 158 -7.31 7.00 3.46
CA CYS A 158 -6.07 6.45 2.90
C CYS A 158 -5.86 4.98 3.31
N LEU A 159 -6.04 4.66 4.60
CA LEU A 159 -5.86 3.33 5.14
C LEU A 159 -6.88 2.34 4.56
N ALA A 160 -8.16 2.70 4.56
CA ALA A 160 -9.23 1.90 3.97
C ALA A 160 -8.99 1.67 2.47
N GLY A 161 -8.60 2.73 1.77
CA GLY A 161 -8.25 2.70 0.35
C GLY A 161 -7.08 1.78 0.02
N ALA A 162 -6.03 1.76 0.85
CA ALA A 162 -4.91 0.82 0.70
C ALA A 162 -5.28 -0.62 1.02
N THR A 163 -6.11 -0.84 2.04
CA THR A 163 -6.40 -2.16 2.60
C THR A 163 -6.99 -3.10 1.55
N ILE A 164 -7.95 -2.62 0.75
CA ILE A 164 -8.65 -3.47 -0.21
C ILE A 164 -7.71 -3.96 -1.34
N PRO A 165 -7.04 -3.08 -2.12
CA PRO A 165 -6.10 -3.54 -3.15
C PRO A 165 -4.96 -4.38 -2.59
N TRP A 166 -4.42 -4.01 -1.42
CA TRP A 166 -3.39 -4.80 -0.75
C TRP A 166 -3.88 -6.21 -0.44
N SER A 167 -5.08 -6.32 0.12
CA SER A 167 -5.66 -7.61 0.48
C SER A 167 -6.07 -8.44 -0.72
N MET A 168 -6.44 -7.82 -1.86
CA MET A 168 -6.85 -8.52 -3.10
C MET A 168 -5.67 -8.94 -3.98
N GLY A 169 -4.54 -8.24 -3.86
CA GLY A 169 -3.34 -8.45 -4.65
C GLY A 169 -3.45 -7.93 -6.09
N LEU A 170 -2.29 -7.74 -6.71
CA LEU A 170 -2.18 -7.54 -8.15
C LEU A 170 -2.19 -8.92 -8.83
N GLN A 171 -3.01 -9.09 -9.86
CA GLN A 171 -3.08 -10.31 -10.67
C GLN A 171 -2.30 -10.11 -11.97
N LEU A 172 -1.90 -11.20 -12.62
CA LEU A 172 -1.25 -11.09 -13.92
C LEU A 172 -2.22 -10.56 -14.98
N SER A 173 -3.52 -10.86 -14.85
CA SER A 173 -4.60 -10.27 -15.67
C SER A 173 -4.61 -8.73 -15.63
N ASP A 174 -4.15 -8.11 -14.53
CA ASP A 174 -4.05 -6.65 -14.46
C ASP A 174 -2.92 -6.11 -15.32
N LEU A 175 -1.83 -6.88 -15.44
CA LEU A 175 -0.67 -6.54 -16.25
C LEU A 175 -1.04 -6.57 -17.73
N THR A 176 -1.77 -7.62 -18.14
CA THR A 176 -2.24 -7.77 -19.51
C THR A 176 -3.38 -6.83 -19.85
N GLY A 177 -4.24 -6.46 -18.90
CA GLY A 177 -5.34 -5.51 -19.14
C GLY A 177 -4.96 -4.03 -19.02
N ALA A 178 -3.82 -3.69 -18.43
CA ALA A 178 -3.33 -2.35 -18.05
C ALA A 178 -4.24 -1.55 -17.10
N LEU A 179 -5.56 -1.52 -17.32
CA LEU A 179 -6.50 -0.76 -16.50
C LEU A 179 -6.47 -1.21 -15.04
N GLY A 180 -6.46 -2.52 -14.79
CA GLY A 180 -6.35 -3.08 -13.44
C GLY A 180 -5.05 -2.66 -12.75
N PHE A 181 -3.94 -2.69 -13.50
CA PHE A 181 -2.63 -2.28 -13.00
C PHE A 181 -2.62 -0.79 -12.63
N TRP A 182 -3.11 0.07 -13.51
CA TRP A 182 -3.11 1.51 -13.29
C TRP A 182 -4.06 1.93 -12.16
N LEU A 183 -5.19 1.25 -12.01
CA LEU A 183 -6.11 1.48 -10.90
C LEU A 183 -5.49 1.05 -9.56
N TYR A 184 -4.83 -0.13 -9.53
CA TYR A 184 -4.06 -0.58 -8.38
C TYR A 184 -2.92 0.39 -8.04
N ALA A 185 -2.14 0.82 -9.03
CA ALA A 185 -1.02 1.76 -8.87
C ALA A 185 -1.51 3.13 -8.37
N ALA A 186 -2.60 3.66 -8.92
CA ALA A 186 -3.19 4.93 -8.50
C ALA A 186 -3.57 4.89 -7.02
N ILE A 187 -4.29 3.86 -6.57
CA ILE A 187 -4.69 3.71 -5.17
C ILE A 187 -3.45 3.58 -4.27
N ARG A 188 -2.45 2.79 -4.69
CA ARG A 188 -1.23 2.55 -3.91
C ARG A 188 -0.34 3.79 -3.77
N TRP A 189 -0.13 4.54 -4.85
CA TRP A 189 0.69 5.76 -4.82
C TRP A 189 0.08 6.86 -3.95
N HIS A 190 -1.25 6.92 -3.86
CA HIS A 190 -1.94 7.97 -3.11
C HIS A 190 -2.01 7.66 -1.61
N SER A 191 -2.10 6.37 -1.25
CA SER A 191 -2.40 5.95 0.12
C SER A 191 -1.20 5.97 1.08
N TRP A 192 0.02 5.67 0.63
CA TRP A 192 1.14 5.46 1.56
C TRP A 192 2.10 6.66 1.74
N PRO A 193 2.78 7.17 0.69
CA PRO A 193 3.84 8.17 0.86
C PRO A 193 3.27 9.56 1.16
N ALA A 194 2.18 9.94 0.48
CA ALA A 194 1.54 11.24 0.63
C ALA A 194 0.89 11.40 2.01
N CYS A 195 0.26 10.34 2.52
CA CYS A 195 -0.42 10.35 3.81
C CYS A 195 0.60 10.38 4.98
N ILE A 196 1.68 9.58 4.92
CA ILE A 196 2.74 9.59 5.96
C ILE A 196 3.56 10.88 5.94
N SER A 197 4.03 11.33 4.78
CA SER A 197 4.90 12.52 4.70
C SER A 197 4.19 13.80 5.16
N ARG A 198 2.91 13.98 4.82
CA ARG A 198 2.11 15.14 5.26
C ARG A 198 1.74 15.07 6.74
N CYS A 199 1.45 13.89 7.28
CA CYS A 199 1.21 13.72 8.72
C CYS A 199 2.48 13.99 9.54
N CYS A 200 3.62 13.41 9.15
CA CYS A 200 4.88 13.55 9.88
C CYS A 200 5.49 14.95 9.80
N SER A 201 5.28 15.69 8.71
CA SER A 201 5.75 17.08 8.59
C SER A 201 4.98 18.04 9.50
N ARG A 202 3.65 17.90 9.60
CA ARG A 202 2.83 18.75 10.49
C ARG A 202 2.99 18.42 11.97
N ALA A 203 3.13 17.14 12.33
CA ALA A 203 3.38 16.74 13.72
C ALA A 203 4.71 17.32 14.25
N ARG A 204 5.73 17.41 13.39
CA ARG A 204 7.00 18.08 13.72
C ARG A 204 6.85 19.59 13.98
N CYS A 205 6.01 20.28 13.21
CA CYS A 205 5.70 21.70 13.45
C CYS A 205 4.91 21.94 14.75
N TRP A 206 4.07 20.99 15.17
CA TRP A 206 3.35 21.13 16.43
C TRP A 206 4.29 21.00 17.64
N ARG A 207 5.27 20.08 17.56
CA ARG A 207 6.27 19.89 18.61
C ARG A 207 7.23 21.08 18.78
N SER A 208 7.41 21.92 17.75
CA SER A 208 8.30 23.10 17.83
C SER A 208 7.62 24.37 18.36
N ARG A 209 6.28 24.47 18.30
CA ARG A 209 5.52 25.57 18.93
C ARG A 209 5.15 25.17 20.36
N GLY A 210 6.17 25.16 21.22
CA GLY A 210 6.03 24.83 22.63
C GLY A 210 4.92 25.64 23.29
N ALA A 211 4.07 24.94 24.05
CA ALA A 211 3.29 25.57 25.10
C ALA A 211 4.26 26.29 26.04
N PRO A 212 4.02 27.57 26.37
CA PRO A 212 4.86 28.29 27.32
C PRO A 212 4.83 27.55 28.67
N GLY A 213 5.98 26.97 29.06
CA GLY A 213 6.14 26.25 30.34
C GLY A 213 6.61 24.79 30.26
N SER A 214 6.70 24.17 29.07
CA SER A 214 7.20 22.78 29.00
C SER A 214 8.73 22.73 29.20
N ARG A 215 9.19 22.34 30.40
CA ARG A 215 10.60 22.03 30.67
C ARG A 215 11.06 20.92 29.73
N ARG A 216 12.10 21.19 28.93
CA ARG A 216 12.75 20.17 28.08
C ARG A 216 13.46 19.16 28.98
N LEU A 217 12.96 17.92 28.98
CA LEU A 217 13.75 16.77 29.42
C LEU A 217 14.77 16.47 28.31
N SER A 218 16.01 16.88 28.52
CA SER A 218 17.15 16.50 27.68
C SER A 218 17.52 15.06 27.99
N ILE A 219 17.13 14.13 27.11
CA ILE A 219 17.63 12.75 27.15
C ILE A 219 18.94 12.74 26.35
N SER A 220 20.07 12.76 27.06
CA SER A 220 21.39 12.58 26.46
C SER A 220 21.50 11.14 25.94
N SER A 221 21.72 10.96 24.64
CA SER A 221 21.99 9.65 24.03
C SER A 221 23.31 9.09 24.57
N VAL A 222 23.25 7.93 25.23
CA VAL A 222 24.43 7.19 25.68
C VAL A 222 24.96 6.39 24.48
N SER A 223 26.20 6.65 24.08
CA SER A 223 26.90 5.85 23.06
C SER A 223 27.13 4.42 23.57
N PRO A 224 26.92 3.38 22.73
CA PRO A 224 27.20 2.01 23.12
C PRO A 224 28.72 1.77 22.99
N GLN A 225 29.43 1.87 24.11
CA GLN A 225 30.82 1.42 24.21
C GLN A 225 30.89 0.26 25.22
N SER A 226 31.60 -0.78 24.81
CA SER A 226 31.74 -2.13 25.37
C SER A 226 31.94 -2.25 26.89
N SER A 227 31.06 -3.07 27.51
CA SER A 227 31.25 -3.96 28.69
C SER A 227 31.57 -3.40 30.10
N PRO A 228 31.21 -4.12 31.20
CA PRO A 228 30.90 -3.58 32.55
C PRO A 228 32.05 -3.84 33.57
N PRO A 229 31.92 -3.62 34.92
CA PRO A 229 30.79 -3.11 35.72
C PRO A 229 31.13 -1.96 36.72
N LEU A 230 30.07 -1.49 37.40
CA LEU A 230 29.99 -0.80 38.71
C LEU A 230 29.73 0.72 38.73
N ALA A 231 28.74 1.04 39.59
CA ALA A 231 28.35 2.34 40.12
C ALA A 231 27.54 3.28 39.21
N TRP A 232 26.21 3.12 39.24
CA TRP A 232 25.26 4.15 38.80
C TRP A 232 25.27 5.33 39.78
N ARG A 233 25.89 6.46 39.40
CA ARG A 233 25.72 7.76 40.07
C ARG A 233 24.91 8.67 39.17
N VAL A 234 23.64 8.91 39.52
CA VAL A 234 22.80 9.92 38.86
C VAL A 234 23.30 11.29 39.30
N ARG A 235 23.87 12.07 38.38
CA ARG A 235 24.28 13.46 38.61
C ARG A 235 23.39 14.36 37.77
N ALA A 236 22.42 15.03 38.39
CA ALA A 236 21.66 16.09 37.73
C ALA A 236 22.57 17.30 37.50
N ARG A 237 22.81 17.67 36.24
CA ARG A 237 23.41 18.97 35.89
C ARG A 237 22.31 19.90 35.40
N THR A 238 22.14 21.01 36.10
CA THR A 238 21.44 22.20 35.59
C THR A 238 22.42 22.98 34.72
N ALA A 239 22.21 22.99 33.40
CA ALA A 239 22.92 23.89 32.50
C ALA A 239 22.08 25.17 32.28
N PRO A 240 22.66 26.38 32.41
CA PRO A 240 21.98 27.61 32.05
C PRO A 240 21.89 27.75 30.52
N CYS A 241 20.70 28.07 30.00
CA CYS A 241 20.51 28.40 28.60
C CYS A 241 21.14 29.75 28.28
N ALA A 242 22.26 29.76 27.57
CA ALA A 242 22.76 30.94 26.88
C ALA A 242 21.82 31.27 25.70
N GLY A 243 21.28 32.48 25.70
CA GLY A 243 20.37 32.97 24.67
C GLY A 243 21.08 33.14 23.34
N SER A 244 20.54 32.52 22.30
CA SER A 244 20.83 32.86 20.91
C SER A 244 19.63 33.60 20.32
N ALA A 245 19.93 34.80 19.84
CA ALA A 245 18.99 35.79 19.33
C ALA A 245 18.16 35.25 18.16
N CYS A 246 16.84 35.38 18.28
CA CYS A 246 15.92 35.18 17.16
C CYS A 246 15.84 36.51 16.40
N GLY A 247 16.48 36.57 15.23
CA GLY A 247 16.48 37.74 14.37
C GLY A 247 15.08 38.08 13.86
N THR A 248 14.62 39.28 14.18
CA THR A 248 13.45 39.93 13.61
C THR A 248 13.75 40.34 12.17
N ARG A 249 13.09 39.69 11.21
CA ARG A 249 13.14 40.08 9.80
C ARG A 249 12.21 41.29 9.61
N GLY A 250 12.81 42.47 9.45
CA GLY A 250 12.11 43.71 9.15
C GLY A 250 11.35 43.63 7.83
N ARG A 251 10.11 44.14 7.84
CA ARG A 251 9.37 44.55 6.64
C ARG A 251 9.67 46.02 6.40
N THR A 252 10.13 46.31 5.19
CA THR A 252 9.93 47.59 4.49
C THR A 252 9.41 47.23 3.12
#